data_AF-A0A7S4PWQ0-F1
#
_entry.id   AF-A0A7S4PWQ0-F1
#
_cell.length_a   1.000
_cell.length_b   1.000
_cell.length_c   1.000
_cell.angle_alpha   90.00
_cell.angle_beta   90.00
_cell.angle_gamma   90.00
#
_symmetry.space_group_name_H-M   'P 1'
#
loop_
_entity.id
_entity.type
_entity.pdbx_description
1 polymer ?
#
loop_
_entity_poly.entity_id
_entity_poly.type
_entity_poly.pdbx_seq_one_letter_code
_entity_poly.pdbx_strand_id
1 'polypeptide(L)'
;RQVVLNCASLGHTFANSVGKKRGFDWEGVNRSVAYNESRGFRVHAVCKAGTLQRNGSPKSYPRLRKLVVAAPATDMAGKGTDDLFTLRVAQEHSCAFVDNSDYRDWRKRGQRG
;
A
#
# COMPACT_ATOMS: atom_id res chain seq x y z
N ARG A 1 -14.63 -6.30 -10.89
CA ARG A 1 -14.32 -4.94 -10.35
C ARG A 1 -12.84 -4.93 -9.94
N GLN A 2 -12.14 -3.79 -9.99
CA GLN A 2 -10.72 -3.71 -9.63
C GLN A 2 -10.54 -2.89 -8.35
N VAL A 3 -9.49 -3.17 -7.58
CA VAL A 3 -9.11 -2.40 -6.39
C VAL A 3 -7.60 -2.31 -6.24
N VAL A 4 -7.11 -1.14 -5.85
CA VAL A 4 -5.69 -0.91 -5.54
C VAL A 4 -5.49 -0.90 -4.03
N LEU A 5 -4.52 -1.64 -3.52
CA LEU A 5 -4.19 -1.68 -2.10
C LEU A 5 -2.85 -1.00 -1.83
N ASN A 6 -2.82 -0.02 -0.93
CA ASN A 6 -1.57 0.55 -0.43
C ASN A 6 -0.96 -0.41 0.63
N CYS A 7 0.04 -1.19 0.23
CA CYS A 7 0.66 -2.19 1.09
C CYS A 7 1.29 -1.55 2.32
N ALA A 8 1.98 -0.41 2.17
CA ALA A 8 2.67 0.25 3.27
C ALA A 8 1.67 0.65 4.36
N SER A 9 0.62 1.36 3.96
CA SER A 9 -0.45 1.78 4.86
C SER A 9 -1.11 0.61 5.60
N LEU A 10 -1.52 -0.43 4.86
CA LEU A 10 -2.18 -1.61 5.43
C LEU A 10 -1.25 -2.40 6.37
N GLY A 11 -0.01 -2.61 5.96
CA GLY A 11 0.97 -3.37 6.75
C GLY A 11 1.38 -2.61 8.02
N HIS A 12 1.56 -1.29 7.95
CA HIS A 12 1.82 -0.46 9.12
C HIS A 12 0.62 -0.42 10.07
N THR A 13 -0.59 -0.24 9.53
CA THR A 13 -1.81 -0.22 10.34
C THR A 13 -2.03 -1.53 11.09
N PHE A 14 -1.88 -2.66 10.39
CA PHE A 14 -2.03 -3.97 11.02
C PHE A 14 -0.94 -4.24 12.05
N ALA A 15 0.33 -3.93 11.75
CA ALA A 15 1.42 -4.08 12.72
C ALA A 15 1.13 -3.31 14.02
N ASN A 16 0.63 -2.07 13.90
CA ASN A 16 0.23 -1.27 15.04
C ASN A 16 -0.94 -1.89 15.82
N SER A 17 -1.97 -2.40 15.13
CA SER A 17 -3.14 -2.98 15.79
C SER A 17 -2.84 -4.27 16.56
N VAL A 18 -1.80 -5.01 16.15
CA VAL A 18 -1.34 -6.23 16.86
C VAL A 18 -0.15 -5.98 17.78
N GLY A 19 0.23 -4.71 18.03
CA GLY A 19 1.30 -4.35 18.96
C GLY A 19 2.72 -4.74 18.51
N LYS A 20 2.96 -4.90 17.20
CA LYS A 20 4.31 -5.22 16.68
C LYS A 20 5.24 -4.00 16.77
N LYS A 21 6.38 -4.18 17.46
CA LYS A 21 7.44 -3.15 17.56
C LYS A 21 8.12 -2.83 16.22
N ARG A 22 8.18 -3.80 15.31
CA ARG A 22 8.88 -3.69 14.00
C ARG A 22 7.91 -3.26 12.91
N GLY A 23 7.47 -2.01 12.95
CA GLY A 23 7.04 -1.21 11.80
C GLY A 23 5.90 -1.73 10.92
N PHE A 24 6.00 -2.90 10.28
CA PHE A 24 5.18 -3.34 9.17
C PHE A 24 4.95 -4.85 9.21
N ASP A 25 3.78 -5.31 8.73
CA ASP A 25 3.44 -6.73 8.68
C ASP A 25 2.71 -7.13 7.39
N TRP A 26 3.26 -8.11 6.68
CA TRP A 26 2.66 -8.66 5.46
C TRP A 26 1.35 -9.41 5.69
N GLU A 27 1.09 -9.90 6.91
CA GLU A 27 -0.19 -10.56 7.24
C GLU A 27 -1.37 -9.61 7.06
N GLY A 28 -1.23 -8.34 7.46
CA GLY A 28 -2.27 -7.33 7.28
C GLY A 28 -2.61 -7.09 5.81
N VAL A 29 -1.58 -7.02 4.97
CA VAL A 29 -1.74 -6.88 3.52
C VAL A 29 -2.42 -8.13 2.94
N ASN A 30 -1.96 -9.33 3.33
CA ASN A 30 -2.52 -10.59 2.86
C ASN A 30 -4.01 -10.75 3.21
N ARG A 31 -4.42 -10.36 4.43
CA ARG A 31 -5.83 -10.36 4.84
C ARG A 31 -6.67 -9.39 4.01
N SER A 32 -6.15 -8.21 3.71
CA SER A 32 -6.85 -7.23 2.88
C SER A 32 -7.02 -7.73 1.44
N VAL A 33 -6.01 -8.38 0.87
CA VAL A 33 -6.09 -9.06 -0.43
C VAL A 33 -7.20 -10.12 -0.41
N ALA A 34 -7.15 -11.05 0.55
CA ALA A 34 -8.13 -12.12 0.66
C ALA A 34 -9.56 -11.60 0.84
N TYR A 35 -9.75 -10.57 1.66
CA TYR A 35 -11.04 -9.93 1.87
C TYR A 35 -11.61 -9.37 0.56
N ASN A 36 -10.82 -8.58 -0.19
CA ASN A 36 -11.29 -7.97 -1.43
C ASN A 36 -11.61 -8.99 -2.52
N GLU A 37 -10.79 -10.03 -2.66
CA GLU A 37 -11.03 -11.08 -3.65
C GLU A 37 -12.26 -11.94 -3.31
N SER A 38 -12.50 -12.20 -2.01
CA SER A 38 -13.74 -12.87 -1.57
C SER A 38 -15.01 -12.10 -1.94
N ARG A 39 -14.88 -10.79 -2.22
CA ARG A 39 -15.95 -9.90 -2.68
C ARG A 39 -15.97 -9.71 -4.20
N GLY A 40 -15.17 -10.47 -4.95
CA GLY A 40 -15.14 -10.43 -6.41
C GLY A 40 -14.30 -9.28 -7.00
N PHE A 41 -13.38 -8.70 -6.23
CA PHE A 41 -12.43 -7.71 -6.74
C PHE A 41 -11.15 -8.37 -7.24
N ARG A 42 -10.64 -7.90 -8.38
CA ARG A 42 -9.25 -8.14 -8.80
C ARG A 42 -8.35 -7.12 -8.11
N VAL A 43 -7.35 -7.60 -7.39
CA VAL A 43 -6.51 -6.78 -6.53
C VAL A 43 -5.18 -6.43 -7.20
N HIS A 44 -4.79 -5.16 -7.10
CA HIS A 44 -3.45 -4.66 -7.40
C HIS A 44 -2.81 -4.16 -6.11
N ALA A 45 -1.73 -4.79 -5.65
CA ALA A 45 -1.10 -4.44 -4.38
C ALA A 45 0.13 -3.55 -4.64
N VAL A 46 0.03 -2.27 -4.32
CA VAL A 46 1.12 -1.31 -4.54
C VAL A 46 1.98 -1.23 -3.28
N CYS A 47 3.28 -1.38 -3.42
CA CYS A 47 4.22 -1.21 -2.30
C CYS A 47 5.37 -0.29 -2.69
N LYS A 48 5.75 0.65 -1.83
CA LYS A 48 6.96 1.45 -2.04
C LYS A 48 8.19 0.55 -2.11
N ALA A 49 9.07 0.78 -3.09
CA ALA A 49 10.34 0.05 -3.20
C ALA A 49 11.15 0.02 -1.89
N GLY A 50 11.24 1.14 -1.17
CA GLY A 50 11.90 1.21 0.14
C GLY A 50 11.22 0.40 1.25
N THR A 51 9.90 0.18 1.18
CA THR A 51 9.18 -0.70 2.12
C THR A 51 9.48 -2.16 1.81
N LEU A 52 9.48 -2.54 0.53
CA LEU A 52 9.91 -3.88 0.09
C LEU A 52 11.38 -4.16 0.47
N GLN A 53 12.27 -3.19 0.32
CA GLN A 53 13.68 -3.34 0.66
C GLN A 53 13.89 -3.55 2.16
N ARG A 54 13.22 -2.77 3.02
CA ARG A 54 13.39 -2.84 4.48
C ARG A 54 12.72 -4.05 5.13
N ASN A 55 11.58 -4.48 4.59
CA ASN A 55 10.78 -5.57 5.19
C ASN A 55 10.91 -6.90 4.44
N GLY A 56 11.66 -6.91 3.33
CA GLY A 56 11.74 -8.04 2.42
C GLY A 56 10.45 -8.28 1.63
N SER A 57 10.54 -9.15 0.63
CA SER A 57 9.36 -9.64 -0.09
C SER A 57 8.49 -10.53 0.83
N PRO A 58 7.18 -10.64 0.57
CA PRO A 58 6.26 -11.48 1.36
C PRO A 58 6.50 -12.98 1.10
N LYS A 59 7.63 -13.51 1.59
CA LYS A 59 8.07 -14.90 1.34
C LYS A 59 7.05 -15.93 1.83
N SER A 60 6.43 -15.67 2.98
CA SER A 60 5.40 -16.54 3.57
C SER A 60 4.06 -16.51 2.82
N TYR A 61 3.90 -15.60 1.84
CA TYR A 61 2.66 -15.43 1.08
C TYR A 61 2.97 -15.45 -0.44
N PRO A 62 3.18 -16.63 -1.05
CA PRO A 62 3.56 -16.75 -2.45
C PRO A 62 2.58 -16.08 -3.42
N ARG A 63 1.30 -16.09 -3.08
CA ARG A 63 0.24 -15.42 -3.84
C ARG A 63 0.39 -13.91 -3.79
N LEU A 64 0.54 -13.33 -2.60
CA LEU A 64 0.75 -11.90 -2.42
C LEU A 64 2.00 -11.43 -3.17
N ARG A 65 3.08 -12.23 -3.15
CA ARG A 65 4.31 -11.92 -3.90
C ARG A 65 4.09 -11.70 -5.40
N LYS A 66 3.11 -12.39 -6.02
CA LYS A 66 2.78 -12.23 -7.44
C LYS A 66 1.91 -10.99 -7.71
N LEU A 67 1.22 -10.49 -6.69
CA LEU A 67 0.31 -9.33 -6.79
C LEU A 67 0.98 -8.01 -6.44
N VAL A 68 2.08 -8.06 -5.67
CA VAL A 68 2.78 -6.85 -5.23
C VAL A 68 3.56 -6.25 -6.39
N VAL A 69 3.21 -5.02 -6.73
CA VAL A 69 3.92 -4.15 -7.67
C VAL A 69 4.71 -3.13 -6.86
N ALA A 70 6.01 -3.04 -7.14
CA ALA A 70 6.86 -2.02 -6.53
C ALA A 70 6.60 -0.67 -7.21
N ALA A 71 6.15 0.32 -6.45
CA ALA A 71 6.15 1.70 -6.90
C ALA A 71 7.60 2.18 -7.07
N PRO A 72 7.94 2.88 -8.16
CA PRO A 72 9.29 3.34 -8.41
C PRO A 72 9.80 4.22 -7.26
N ALA A 73 11.07 4.07 -6.91
CA ALA A 73 11.74 4.99 -6.01
C ALA A 73 12.00 6.29 -6.77
N THR A 74 11.55 7.41 -6.21
CA THR A 74 11.87 8.73 -6.75
C THR A 74 12.64 9.51 -5.70
N ASP A 75 13.82 10.00 -6.07
CA ASP A 75 14.68 10.78 -5.16
C ASP A 75 14.02 12.14 -4.81
N MET A 76 13.10 12.62 -5.66
CA MET A 76 12.47 13.94 -5.55
C MET A 76 11.13 13.95 -4.80
N ALA A 77 10.34 12.86 -4.84
CA ALA A 77 9.07 12.79 -4.13
C ALA A 77 9.26 12.05 -2.80
N GLY A 78 9.71 12.78 -1.77
CA GLY A 78 10.11 12.26 -0.44
C GLY A 78 9.17 11.23 0.23
N LYS A 79 8.50 11.60 1.32
CA LYS A 79 7.49 10.73 1.97
C LYS A 79 6.20 10.75 1.14
N GLY A 80 5.59 9.59 0.85
CA GLY A 80 4.29 9.48 0.15
C GLY A 80 4.31 9.15 -1.35
N THR A 81 5.40 8.62 -1.91
CA THR A 81 5.45 8.18 -3.32
C THR A 81 4.46 7.05 -3.63
N ASP A 82 4.28 6.13 -2.67
CA ASP A 82 3.31 5.05 -2.68
C ASP A 82 1.86 5.54 -2.65
N ASP A 83 1.60 6.61 -1.90
CA ASP A 83 0.30 7.28 -1.88
C ASP A 83 -0.04 7.86 -3.26
N LEU A 84 0.90 8.59 -3.89
CA LEU A 84 0.75 9.13 -5.26
C LEU A 84 0.54 8.03 -6.28
N PHE A 85 1.34 6.97 -6.20
CA PHE A 85 1.25 5.86 -7.14
C PHE A 85 -0.08 5.12 -6.98
N THR A 86 -0.50 4.82 -5.74
CA THR A 86 -1.79 4.21 -5.44
C THR A 86 -2.94 5.03 -6.03
N LEU A 87 -2.96 6.34 -5.77
CA LEU A 87 -4.01 7.23 -6.25
C LEU A 87 -4.00 7.36 -7.78
N ARG A 88 -2.82 7.45 -8.40
CA ARG A 88 -2.70 7.57 -9.85
C ARG A 88 -3.18 6.30 -10.57
N VAL A 89 -2.78 5.12 -10.08
CA VAL A 89 -3.23 3.82 -10.63
C VAL A 89 -4.74 3.68 -10.45
N ALA A 90 -5.28 4.05 -9.28
CA ALA A 90 -6.71 4.00 -9.03
C ALA A 90 -7.49 4.90 -9.99
N GLN A 91 -7.02 6.14 -10.20
CA GLN A 91 -7.61 7.10 -11.12
C GLN A 91 -7.55 6.63 -12.58
N GLU A 92 -6.38 6.19 -13.05
CA GLU A 92 -6.15 5.78 -14.44
C GLU A 92 -7.01 4.57 -14.82
N HIS A 93 -7.20 3.64 -13.87
CA HIS A 93 -8.04 2.46 -14.09
C HIS A 93 -9.50 2.64 -13.62
N SER A 94 -9.90 3.87 -13.26
CA SER A 94 -11.25 4.19 -12.75
C SER A 94 -11.75 3.18 -11.71
N CYS A 95 -10.90 2.88 -10.72
CA CYS A 95 -11.15 1.84 -9.73
C CYS A 95 -10.98 2.33 -8.29
N ALA A 96 -11.51 1.56 -7.35
CA ALA A 96 -11.41 1.88 -5.93
C ALA A 96 -9.98 1.67 -5.41
N PHE A 97 -9.64 2.32 -4.32
CA PHE A 97 -8.41 2.04 -3.56
C PHE A 97 -8.72 1.84 -2.08
N VAL A 98 -7.83 1.12 -1.39
CA VAL A 98 -7.90 0.93 0.06
C VAL A 98 -6.59 1.43 0.67
N ASP A 99 -6.75 2.42 1.54
CA ASP A 99 -5.67 3.09 2.25
C ASP A 99 -6.21 3.55 3.61
N ASN A 100 -5.45 3.33 4.68
CA ASN A 100 -5.75 3.85 6.02
C ASN A 100 -4.95 5.13 6.35
N SER A 101 -4.28 5.72 5.37
CA SER A 101 -3.55 6.97 5.52
C SER A 101 -4.50 8.16 5.40
N ASP A 102 -4.43 9.08 6.35
CA ASP A 102 -5.20 10.33 6.30
C ASP A 102 -4.60 11.40 5.36
N TYR A 103 -3.55 11.05 4.59
CA TYR A 103 -2.77 11.95 3.71
C TYR A 103 -2.38 13.29 4.36
N ARG A 104 -2.17 13.32 5.69
CA ARG A 104 -1.92 14.55 6.47
C ARG A 104 -0.72 15.35 5.97
N ASP A 105 0.31 14.65 5.49
CA ASP A 105 1.52 15.28 4.96
C ASP A 105 1.25 16.02 3.64
N TRP A 106 0.21 15.64 2.90
CA TRP A 106 -0.18 16.32 1.65
C TRP A 106 -1.04 17.55 1.94
N ARG A 107 -1.93 17.48 2.94
CA ARG A 107 -2.74 18.64 3.38
C ARG A 107 -1.85 19.83 3.77
N LYS A 108 -0.70 19.57 4.41
CA LYS A 108 0.27 20.61 4.80
C LYS A 108 0.99 21.26 3.62
N ARG A 109 1.12 20.58 2.48
CA ARG A 109 1.77 21.14 1.28
C ARG A 109 0.85 22.09 0.50
N GLY A 110 -0.47 21.90 0.58
CA GLY A 110 -1.46 22.78 -0.05
C GLY A 110 -1.72 24.10 0.69
N GLN A 111 -1.17 24.29 1.89
CA GLN A 111 -1.34 25.51 2.71
C GLN A 111 -0.14 26.49 2.61
N ARG A 112 0.80 26.25 1.69
CA ARG A 112 1.87 27.20 1.35
C ARG A 112 1.61 27.86 -0.02
N GLY A 113 0.34 28.16 -0.30
CA GLY A 113 -0.08 29.04 -1.39
C GLY A 113 -0.28 30.44 -0.85
#